data_AF-A0A7C5Y7N8-F1
#
_entry.id   AF-A0A7C5Y7N8-F1
#
_cell.length_a   1.000
_cell.length_b   1.000
_cell.length_c   1.000
_cell.angle_alpha   90.00
_cell.angle_beta   90.00
_cell.angle_gamma   90.00
#
_symmetry.space_group_name_H-M   'P 1'
#
loop_
_entity.id
_entity.type
_entity.pdbx_description
1 polymer ?
#
loop_
_entity_poly.entity_id
_entity_poly.type
_entity_poly.pdbx_seq_one_letter_code
_entity_poly.pdbx_strand_id
1 'polypeptide(L)'
;MREVTPLELEGLILNGFVVNLELISCTSSGSHELSKLVGKLVDDSEVYVQCLESSRAIKIYGLYVYYKNKKWIDKVVSEVVMSGITFDSLDDRDTRS
;
A
#
# COMPACT_ATOMS: atom_id res chain seq x y z
N MET A 1 8.72 18.87 -5.12
CA MET A 1 7.80 18.20 -4.19
C MET A 1 6.49 18.98 -4.09
N ARG A 2 5.34 18.33 -4.31
CA ARG A 2 4.01 18.95 -4.30
C ARG A 2 3.27 18.65 -3.00
N GLU A 3 2.65 19.66 -2.38
CA GLU A 3 1.80 19.44 -1.20
C GLU A 3 0.47 18.82 -1.64
N VAL A 4 0.01 17.82 -0.90
CA VAL A 4 -1.29 17.14 -1.10
C VAL A 4 -2.03 17.06 0.22
N THR A 5 -3.36 17.01 0.14
CA THR A 5 -4.18 16.75 1.33
C THR A 5 -4.05 15.29 1.77
N PRO A 6 -4.33 14.96 3.05
CA PRO A 6 -4.35 13.57 3.50
C PRO A 6 -5.27 12.68 2.67
N LEU A 7 -6.45 13.19 2.30
CA LEU A 7 -7.45 12.47 1.50
C LEU A 7 -6.96 12.22 0.07
N GLU A 8 -6.27 13.19 -0.53
CA GLU A 8 -5.68 13.04 -1.85
C GLU A 8 -4.59 11.96 -1.84
N LEU A 9 -3.74 11.94 -0.81
CA LEU A 9 -2.72 10.90 -0.66
C LEU A 9 -3.36 9.51 -0.49
N GLU A 10 -4.42 9.38 0.32
CA GLU A 10 -5.19 8.14 0.44
C GLU A 10 -5.74 7.68 -0.92
N GLY A 11 -6.31 8.59 -1.71
CA GLY A 11 -6.77 8.30 -3.07
C GLY A 11 -5.64 7.79 -3.98
N LEU A 12 -4.47 8.43 -3.94
CA LEU A 12 -3.29 7.99 -4.70
C LEU A 12 -2.81 6.60 -4.27
N ILE A 13 -2.86 6.29 -2.97
CA ILE A 13 -2.51 4.99 -2.40
C ILE A 13 -3.48 3.90 -2.87
N LEU A 14 -4.79 4.13 -2.80
CA LEU A 14 -5.82 3.16 -3.15
C LEU A 14 -5.76 2.77 -4.63
N ASN A 15 -5.49 3.75 -5.50
CA ASN A 15 -5.26 3.50 -6.92
C ASN A 15 -3.85 2.91 -7.19
N GLY A 16 -2.97 2.96 -6.19
CA GLY A 16 -1.57 2.54 -6.21
C GLY A 16 -0.73 3.26 -7.24
N PHE A 17 -0.88 4.58 -7.27
CA PHE A 17 0.06 5.50 -7.90
C PHE A 17 1.27 5.80 -7.01
N VAL A 18 1.24 5.39 -5.74
CA VAL A 18 2.34 5.57 -4.78
C VAL A 18 3.26 4.35 -4.80
N VAL A 19 4.52 4.55 -5.20
CA VAL A 19 5.56 3.51 -5.29
C VAL A 19 6.31 3.35 -3.97
N ASN A 20 6.62 4.48 -3.34
CA ASN A 20 7.23 4.55 -2.01
C ASN A 20 6.50 5.58 -1.15
N LEU A 21 6.44 5.32 0.16
CA LEU A 21 5.90 6.24 1.14
C LEU A 21 6.77 6.16 2.40
N GLU A 22 7.17 7.31 2.92
CA GLU A 22 7.97 7.46 4.12
C GLU A 22 7.18 8.23 5.18
N LEU A 23 7.27 7.74 6.41
CA LEU A 23 6.73 8.38 7.60
C LEU A 23 7.89 9.06 8.33
N ILE A 24 7.83 10.38 8.42
CA ILE A 24 8.91 11.21 8.97
C ILE A 24 8.38 11.91 10.21
N SER A 25 9.08 11.79 11.34
CA SER A 25 8.73 12.52 12.56
C SER A 25 8.91 14.03 12.36
N CYS A 26 7.91 14.81 12.76
CA CYS A 26 7.99 16.26 12.84
C CYS A 26 8.37 16.71 14.26
N THR A 27 8.75 17.98 14.42
CA THR A 27 8.98 18.57 15.74
C THR A 27 7.71 18.47 16.61
N SER A 28 7.86 18.09 17.88
CA SER A 28 6.73 18.00 18.80
C SER A 28 6.13 19.39 19.05
N SER A 29 4.80 19.48 18.93
CA SER A 29 4.04 20.65 19.38
C SER A 29 3.36 20.27 20.69
N GLY A 30 4.00 20.61 21.82
CA GLY A 30 3.48 20.24 23.15
C GLY A 30 3.46 18.73 23.39
N SER A 31 2.31 18.18 23.79
CA SER A 31 2.11 16.76 24.11
C SER A 31 1.80 15.87 22.91
N HIS A 32 1.63 16.44 21.71
CA HIS A 32 1.22 15.70 20.52
C HIS A 32 2.42 15.45 19.62
N GLU A 33 2.71 14.18 19.35
CA GLU A 33 3.64 13.79 18.31
C GLU A 33 3.03 14.10 16.94
N LEU A 34 3.81 14.77 16.11
CA LEU A 34 3.44 15.10 14.74
C LEU A 34 4.31 14.30 13.80
N SER A 35 3.73 13.87 12.68
CA SER A 35 4.45 13.19 11.61
C SER A 35 4.01 13.72 10.25
N LYS A 36 4.94 13.69 9.30
CA LYS A 36 4.77 14.03 7.89
C LYS A 36 4.87 12.77 7.05
N LEU A 37 4.15 12.75 5.93
CA LEU A 37 4.22 11.70 4.93
C LEU A 37 4.85 12.25 3.65
N VAL A 38 5.82 11.51 3.11
CA VAL A 38 6.51 11.81 1.86
C VAL A 38 6.32 10.62 0.92
N GLY A 39 5.67 10.83 -0.22
CA GLY A 39 5.36 9.81 -1.19
C GLY A 39 6.08 10.04 -2.51
N LYS A 40 6.60 8.96 -3.11
CA LYS A 40 7.09 8.93 -4.48
C LYS A 40 6.05 8.26 -5.38
N LEU A 41 5.64 8.95 -6.44
CA LEU A 41 4.65 8.46 -7.40
C LEU A 41 5.29 7.66 -8.55
N VAL A 42 4.46 6.99 -9.34
CA VAL A 42 4.87 6.17 -10.50
C VAL A 42 5.54 6.96 -11.63
N ASP A 43 5.30 8.27 -11.71
CA ASP A 43 5.90 9.20 -12.66
C ASP A 43 7.18 9.86 -12.12
N ASP A 44 7.77 9.28 -11.07
CA ASP A 44 8.90 9.80 -10.30
C ASP A 44 8.65 11.14 -9.59
N SER A 45 7.43 11.70 -9.65
CA SER A 45 7.11 12.91 -8.91
C SER A 45 6.96 12.64 -7.41
N GLU A 46 7.29 13.64 -6.59
CA GLU A 46 7.20 13.55 -5.14
C GLU A 46 6.06 14.40 -4.60
N VAL A 47 5.24 13.78 -3.75
CA VAL A 47 4.16 14.43 -3.01
C VAL A 47 4.41 14.37 -1.52
N TYR A 48 3.87 15.31 -0.77
CA TYR A 48 3.92 15.27 0.68
C TYR A 48 2.66 15.80 1.33
N VAL A 49 2.38 15.29 2.52
CA VAL A 49 1.35 15.83 3.41
C VAL A 49 2.04 16.61 4.53
N GLN A 50 1.52 17.78 4.88
CA GLN A 50 2.04 18.56 6.02
C GLN A 50 2.00 17.77 7.33
N CYS A 51 2.77 18.23 8.32
CA CYS A 51 2.79 17.62 9.65
C CYS A 51 1.37 17.57 10.23
N LEU A 52 0.97 16.37 10.66
CA LEU A 52 -0.31 16.07 11.28
C LEU A 52 -0.09 15.11 12.45
N GLU A 53 -1.10 14.91 13.28
CA GLU A 53 -0.98 14.00 14.43
C GLU A 53 -0.46 12.63 14.00
N SER A 54 0.58 12.12 14.68
CA SER A 54 1.23 10.86 14.34
C SER A 54 0.24 9.71 14.22
N SER A 55 -0.80 9.68 15.06
CA SER A 55 -1.89 8.69 15.00
C SER A 55 -2.60 8.65 13.63
N ARG A 56 -2.81 9.81 13.00
CA ARG A 56 -3.43 9.93 11.68
C ARG A 56 -2.44 9.61 10.56
N ALA A 57 -1.17 10.03 10.70
CA ALA A 57 -0.14 9.72 9.72
C ALA A 57 0.12 8.20 9.63
N ILE A 58 0.15 7.53 10.78
CA ILE A 58 0.28 6.07 10.89
C ILE A 58 -0.88 5.34 10.22
N LYS A 59 -2.12 5.84 10.33
CA LYS A 59 -3.28 5.23 9.65
C LYS A 59 -3.13 5.24 8.13
N ILE A 60 -2.72 6.39 7.56
CA ILE A 60 -2.50 6.53 6.12
C ILE A 60 -1.31 5.66 5.68
N TYR A 61 -0.24 5.62 6.47
CA TYR A 61 0.89 4.74 6.20
C TYR A 61 0.49 3.26 6.21
N GLY A 62 -0.32 2.85 7.20
CA GLY A 62 -0.87 1.49 7.29
C GLY A 62 -1.73 1.12 6.09
N LEU A 63 -2.54 2.06 5.58
CA LEU A 63 -3.30 1.89 4.34
C LEU A 63 -2.36 1.57 3.16
N TYR A 64 -1.28 2.34 3.02
CA TYR A 64 -0.27 2.10 1.97
C TYR A 64 0.37 0.71 2.09
N VAL A 65 0.80 0.31 3.29
CA VAL A 65 1.39 -1.02 3.52
C VAL A 65 0.40 -2.13 3.15
N TYR A 66 -0.86 -1.99 3.59
CA TYR A 66 -1.90 -2.96 3.29
C TYR A 66 -2.14 -3.12 1.78
N TYR A 67 -2.33 -2.03 1.05
CA TYR A 67 -2.60 -2.09 -0.40
C TYR A 67 -1.38 -2.44 -1.23
N LYS A 68 -0.17 -2.05 -0.81
CA LYS A 68 1.08 -2.49 -1.46
C LYS A 68 1.23 -4.01 -1.38
N ASN A 69 0.95 -4.59 -0.21
CA ASN A 69 0.99 -6.04 -0.01
C ASN A 69 -0.16 -6.76 -0.71
N LYS A 70 -1.36 -6.18 -0.77
CA LYS A 70 -2.50 -6.76 -1.49
C LYS A 70 -2.27 -6.80 -3.01
N LYS A 71 -1.74 -5.72 -3.61
CA LYS A 71 -1.32 -5.73 -5.02
C LYS A 71 -0.24 -6.77 -5.29
N TRP A 72 0.67 -7.01 -4.32
CA TRP A 72 1.63 -8.11 -4.39
C TRP A 72 0.95 -9.48 -4.40
N ILE A 73 -0.05 -9.70 -3.55
CA ILE A 73 -0.83 -10.95 -3.53
C ILE A 73 -1.56 -11.15 -4.87
N ASP A 74 -2.26 -10.14 -5.38
CA ASP A 74 -2.97 -10.26 -6.67
C ASP A 74 -2.00 -10.48 -7.84
N LYS A 75 -0.82 -9.86 -7.81
CA LYS A 75 0.22 -10.08 -8.83
C LYS A 75 0.83 -11.48 -8.76
N VAL A 76 1.13 -11.98 -7.56
CA VAL A 76 1.65 -13.34 -7.36
C VAL A 76 0.61 -14.38 -7.77
N VAL A 77 -0.66 -14.21 -7.40
CA VAL A 77 -1.75 -15.11 -7.82
C VAL A 77 -1.92 -15.07 -9.33
N SER A 78 -1.91 -13.88 -9.94
CA SER A 78 -2.02 -13.71 -11.40
C SER A 78 -0.84 -14.34 -12.15
N GLU A 79 0.40 -14.15 -11.68
CA GLU A 79 1.60 -14.77 -12.26
C GLU A 79 1.61 -16.29 -12.08
N VAL A 80 1.21 -16.83 -10.92
CA VAL A 80 1.12 -18.27 -10.67
C VAL A 80 0.02 -18.94 -11.51
N VAL A 81 -1.12 -18.26 -11.69
CA VAL A 81 -2.22 -18.75 -12.54
C VAL A 81 -1.87 -18.65 -14.03
N MET A 82 -1.05 -17.66 -14.45
CA MET A 82 -0.55 -17.55 -15.83
C MET A 82 0.69 -18.41 -16.13
N SER A 83 1.47 -18.83 -15.13
CA SER A 83 2.66 -19.68 -15.33
C SER A 83 2.32 -21.17 -15.44
N GLY A 84 1.05 -21.54 -15.58
CA GLY A 84 0.66 -22.91 -15.90
C GLY A 84 1.08 -23.93 -14.85
N ILE A 85 0.90 -23.64 -13.56
CA ILE A 85 0.73 -24.74 -12.61
C ILE A 85 -0.74 -25.12 -12.71
N THR A 86 -1.05 -25.99 -13.67
CA THR A 86 -2.23 -26.83 -13.52
C THR A 86 -2.05 -27.53 -12.17
N PHE A 87 -2.91 -27.18 -11.21
CA PHE A 87 -3.29 -28.18 -10.22
C PHE A 87 -4.00 -29.25 -11.04
N ASP A 88 -3.23 -30.17 -11.61
CA ASP A 88 -3.74 -31.37 -12.24
C ASP A 88 -4.60 -32.06 -11.19
N SER A 89 -5.91 -31.96 -11.41
CA SER A 89 -6.91 -32.96 -11.07
C SER A 89 -6.68 -33.71 -9.76
N LEU A 90 -7.10 -33.11 -8.65
CA LEU A 90 -7.68 -33.86 -7.55
C LEU A 90 -9.21 -33.81 -7.67
N ASP A 91 -9.73 -34.29 -8.79
CA ASP A 91 -11.09 -34.83 -8.83
C ASP A 91 -11.19 -35.77 -10.04
N ASP A 92 -11.14 -37.08 -9.80
CA ASP A 92 -12.33 -37.92 -9.96
C ASP A 92 -11.97 -39.42 -9.79
N ARG A 93 -12.52 -39.98 -8.70
CA ARG A 93 -13.17 -41.30 -8.59
C ARG A 93 -12.42 -42.56 -9.04
N ASP A 94 -12.30 -43.49 -8.08
CA ASP A 94 -12.84 -44.83 -8.31
C ASP A 94 -13.49 -45.43 -7.06
N THR A 95 -14.80 -45.59 -7.15
CA THR A 95 -15.62 -46.50 -6.34
C THR A 95 -15.38 -47.95 -6.77
N ARG A 96 -15.38 -48.87 -5.78
CA ARG A 96 -15.53 -50.35 -5.87
C ARG A 96 -14.27 -51.19 -6.17
N SER A 97 -13.85 -51.96 -5.15
CA SER A 97 -13.95 -53.44 -5.14
C SER A 97 -14.05 -53.94 -3.70
#